data_AF-A0A7C7Q6V6-F1
#
_entry.id   AF-A0A7C7Q6V6-F1
#
_cell.length_a   1.000
_cell.length_b   1.000
_cell.length_c   1.000
_cell.angle_alpha   90.00
_cell.angle_beta   90.00
_cell.angle_gamma   90.00
#
_symmetry.space_group_name_H-M   'P 1'
#
loop_
_entity.id
_entity.type
_entity.pdbx_description
1 polymer ?
#
loop_
_entity_poly.entity_id
_entity_poly.type
_entity_poly.pdbx_seq_one_letter_code
_entity_poly.pdbx_strand_id
1 'polypeptide(L)'
;YVRASEIQRDRVEDARMLLKEGDEIEAKFIGVDKKNKQINLSIKGKYQDEEKAAEKDYTQQAAAGAPTLGDIFKEQMEEKK
;
A
#
# COMPACT_ATOMS: atom_id res chain seq x y z
N TYR A 1 -11.25 -7.99 14.70
CA TYR A 1 -11.36 -9.16 13.82
C TYR A 1 -10.93 -8.79 12.42
N VAL A 2 -10.11 -9.63 11.79
CA VAL A 2 -9.67 -9.50 10.40
C VAL A 2 -10.40 -10.56 9.59
N ARG A 3 -11.11 -10.17 8.53
CA ARG A 3 -11.77 -11.13 7.64
C ARG A 3 -10.74 -11.72 6.67
N ALA A 4 -10.95 -12.96 6.20
CA ALA A 4 -10.05 -13.59 5.23
C ALA A 4 -9.78 -12.72 3.99
N SER A 5 -10.82 -12.02 3.50
CA SER A 5 -10.73 -11.10 2.35
C SER A 5 -9.95 -9.80 2.64
N GLU A 6 -9.59 -9.55 3.89
CA GLU A 6 -8.83 -8.37 4.33
C GLU A 6 -7.36 -8.69 4.64
N ILE A 7 -6.94 -9.96 4.49
CA ILE A 7 -5.57 -10.41 4.70
C ILE A 7 -4.70 -10.11 3.46
N GLN A 8 -5.18 -10.47 2.27
CA GLN A 8 -4.42 -10.31 1.02
C GLN A 8 -5.32 -9.84 -0.13
N ARG A 9 -4.69 -9.39 -1.23
CA ARG A 9 -5.37 -8.97 -2.47
C ARG A 9 -6.01 -10.16 -3.20
N ASP A 10 -5.41 -11.35 -3.08
CA ASP A 10 -5.89 -12.61 -3.63
C ASP A 10 -6.79 -13.39 -2.66
N ARG A 11 -7.56 -14.34 -3.21
CA ARG A 11 -8.45 -15.20 -2.41
C ARG A 11 -7.62 -16.05 -1.45
N VAL A 12 -7.78 -15.78 -0.16
CA VAL A 12 -7.13 -16.56 0.89
C VAL A 12 -7.93 -17.84 1.14
N GLU A 13 -7.34 -18.98 0.80
CA GLU A 13 -7.93 -20.31 1.05
C GLU A 13 -7.76 -20.75 2.51
N ASP A 14 -6.63 -20.41 3.13
CA ASP A 14 -6.40 -20.66 4.56
C ASP A 14 -5.63 -19.51 5.22
N ALA A 15 -6.31 -18.80 6.12
CA ALA A 15 -5.73 -17.68 6.86
C ALA A 15 -4.70 -18.14 7.92
N ARG A 16 -4.76 -19.40 8.37
CA ARG A 16 -3.89 -19.94 9.43
C ARG A 16 -2.47 -20.23 8.94
N MET A 17 -2.30 -20.39 7.62
CA MET A 17 -0.97 -20.56 7.03
C MET A 17 -0.24 -19.21 6.89
N LEU A 18 -0.98 -18.12 6.75
CA LEU A 18 -0.45 -16.77 6.53
C LEU A 18 -0.23 -16.02 7.84
N LEU A 19 -1.05 -16.30 8.86
CA LEU A 19 -1.02 -15.64 10.15
C LEU A 19 -0.96 -16.70 11.24
N LYS A 20 0.12 -16.67 12.03
CA LYS A 20 0.26 -17.56 13.19
C LYS A 20 -0.33 -16.93 14.44
N GLU A 21 -0.80 -17.77 15.35
CA GLU A 21 -1.28 -17.31 16.65
C GLU A 21 -0.08 -16.76 17.45
N GLY A 22 -0.16 -15.48 17.85
CA GLY A 22 0.91 -14.78 18.57
C GLY A 22 1.73 -13.80 17.73
N ASP A 23 1.50 -13.71 16.42
CA ASP A 23 2.16 -12.71 15.57
C ASP A 23 1.59 -11.30 15.82
N GLU A 24 2.47 -10.32 15.99
CA GLU A 24 2.11 -8.91 15.98
C GLU A 24 1.98 -8.43 14.54
N ILE A 25 0.75 -8.13 14.12
CA ILE A 25 0.47 -7.63 12.78
C ILE A 25 -0.01 -6.18 12.81
N GLU A 26 0.52 -5.38 11.91
CA GLU A 26 0.01 -4.04 11.68
C GLU A 26 -1.15 -4.09 10.67
N ALA A 27 -2.32 -3.65 11.10
CA ALA A 27 -3.52 -3.60 10.28
C ALA A 27 -4.16 -2.21 10.35
N LYS A 28 -4.77 -1.79 9.23
CA LYS A 28 -5.54 -0.55 9.12
C LYS A 28 -6.93 -0.75 9.70
N PHE A 29 -7.41 0.22 10.47
CA PHE A 29 -8.79 0.26 10.95
C PHE A 29 -9.75 0.55 9.79
N ILE A 30 -10.73 -0.33 9.57
CA ILE A 30 -11.72 -0.19 8.50
C ILE A 30 -13.07 0.28 9.03
N GLY A 31 -13.39 -0.05 10.28
CA GLY A 31 -14.65 0.33 10.89
C GLY A 31 -15.02 -0.51 12.10
N VAL A 32 -16.06 -0.08 12.81
CA VAL A 32 -16.56 -0.76 14.01
C VAL A 32 -18.02 -1.15 13.80
N ASP A 33 -18.32 -2.44 13.98
CA ASP A 33 -19.69 -2.91 14.08
C ASP A 33 -20.17 -2.68 15.52
N LYS A 34 -20.93 -1.61 15.74
CA LYS A 34 -21.38 -1.22 17.09
C LYS A 34 -22.39 -2.20 17.69
N LYS A 35 -23.14 -2.93 16.87
CA LYS A 35 -24.13 -3.92 17.33
C LYS A 35 -23.45 -5.12 17.98
N ASN A 36 -22.41 -5.65 17.33
CA ASN A 36 -21.65 -6.80 17.82
C ASN A 36 -20.42 -6.39 18.63
N LYS A 37 -20.15 -5.07 18.76
CA LYS A 37 -18.94 -4.50 19.36
C LYS A 37 -17.65 -5.07 18.77
N GLN A 38 -17.66 -5.36 17.46
CA GLN A 38 -16.52 -5.94 16.76
C GLN A 38 -15.81 -4.87 15.96
N ILE A 39 -14.49 -4.78 16.14
CA ILE A 39 -13.62 -3.90 15.35
C ILE A 39 -13.18 -4.65 14.09
N ASN A 40 -13.40 -4.07 12.91
CA ASN A 40 -12.93 -4.62 11.65
C ASN A 40 -11.57 -4.01 11.29
N LEU A 41 -10.59 -4.87 11.03
CA LEU A 41 -9.20 -4.53 10.74
C LEU A 41 -8.79 -5.13 9.39
N SER A 42 -7.97 -4.43 8.62
CA SER A 42 -7.50 -4.83 7.29
C SER A 42 -5.99 -4.73 7.15
N ILE A 43 -5.35 -5.82 6.75
CA ILE A 43 -3.91 -5.84 6.46
C ILE A 43 -3.67 -5.28 5.06
N LYS A 44 -4.45 -5.71 4.05
CA LYS A 44 -4.36 -5.16 2.67
C LYS A 44 -4.58 -3.65 2.61
N GLY A 45 -5.42 -3.12 3.52
CA GLY A 45 -5.72 -1.70 3.60
C GLY A 45 -4.50 -0.87 3.99
N LYS A 46 -3.58 -1.43 4.79
CA LYS A 46 -2.30 -0.80 5.10
C LYS A 46 -1.41 -0.76 3.86
N TYR A 47 -1.18 -1.92 3.23
CA TYR A 47 -0.32 -2.02 2.05
C TYR A 47 -0.73 -1.10 0.90
N GLN A 48 -2.03 -1.00 0.60
CA GLN A 48 -2.50 -0.07 -0.44
C GLN A 48 -2.36 1.40 -0.07
N ASP A 49 -2.47 1.76 1.21
CA ASP A 49 -2.26 3.13 1.64
C ASP A 49 -0.78 3.50 1.56
N GLU A 50 0.10 2.57 1.92
CA GLU A 50 1.55 2.72 1.86
C GLU A 50 2.03 2.83 0.41
N GLU A 51 1.49 2.01 -0.50
CA GLU A 51 1.75 2.07 -1.94
C GLU A 51 1.28 3.42 -2.52
N LYS A 52 0.05 3.86 -2.19
CA LYS A 52 -0.46 5.17 -2.63
C LYS A 52 0.29 6.36 -2.03
N ALA A 53 0.77 6.23 -0.80
CA ALA A 53 1.60 7.25 -0.16
C ALA A 53 2.94 7.36 -0.89
N ALA A 54 3.60 6.23 -1.16
CA ALA A 54 4.85 6.18 -1.91
C ALA A 54 4.69 6.74 -3.33
N GLU A 55 3.59 6.42 -4.03
CA GLU A 55 3.29 6.99 -5.35
C GLU A 55 3.13 8.51 -5.28
N LYS A 56 2.44 9.03 -4.25
CA LYS A 56 2.28 10.47 -4.06
C LYS A 56 3.60 11.17 -3.73
N ASP A 57 4.40 10.60 -2.84
CA ASP A 57 5.74 11.11 -2.52
C ASP A 57 6.62 11.13 -3.78
N TYR A 58 6.63 10.08 -4.58
CA TYR A 58 7.37 10.04 -5.84
C TYR A 58 6.87 11.10 -6.84
N THR A 59 5.56 11.29 -6.95
CA THR A 59 4.97 12.29 -7.86
C THR A 59 5.22 13.73 -7.36
N GLN A 60 5.18 13.95 -6.04
CA GLN A 60 5.50 15.25 -5.44
C GLN A 60 7.00 15.56 -5.50
N GLN A 61 7.86 14.55 -5.39
CA GLN A 61 9.30 14.68 -5.58
C GLN A 61 9.66 14.92 -7.05
N ALA A 62 8.89 14.37 -8.00
CA ALA A 62 8.96 14.73 -9.41
C ALA A 62 8.49 16.17 -9.70
N ALA A 63 7.55 16.70 -8.90
CA ALA A 63 7.09 18.09 -9.01
C ALA A 63 8.02 19.11 -8.31
N ALA A 64 8.95 18.65 -7.45
CA ALA A 64 9.86 19.49 -6.68
C ALA A 64 11.14 19.92 -7.44
N GLY A 65 11.20 19.72 -8.76
CA GLY A 65 12.26 20.25 -9.61
C GLY A 65 13.54 19.40 -9.69
N ALA A 66 13.49 18.13 -9.29
CA ALA A 66 14.54 17.18 -9.66
C ALA A 66 14.36 16.80 -11.15
N PRO A 67 15.42 16.82 -11.98
CA PRO A 67 15.29 16.55 -13.41
C PRO A 67 14.71 15.15 -13.58
N THR A 68 13.55 15.07 -14.23
CA THR A 68 12.89 13.79 -14.43
C THR A 68 13.71 12.96 -15.41
N LEU A 69 13.55 11.64 -15.37
CA LEU A 69 14.21 10.76 -16.34
C LEU A 69 13.95 11.21 -17.79
N GLY A 70 12.80 11.85 -18.05
CA GLY A 70 12.46 12.43 -19.35
C GLY A 70 13.23 13.70 -19.71
N ASP A 71 13.55 14.55 -18.72
CA ASP A 71 14.37 15.76 -18.93
C ASP A 71 15.83 15.38 -19.24
N ILE A 72 16.40 14.44 -18.47
CA ILE A 72 17.76 13.93 -18.68
C ILE A 72 17.87 13.18 -20.03
N PHE A 73 16.84 12.42 -20.41
CA PHE A 73 16.82 11.71 -21.69
C PHE A 73 16.64 12.65 -22.88
N LYS A 74 15.90 13.75 -22.70
CA LYS A 74 15.76 14.80 -23.72
C LYS A 74 17.06 15.57 -23.90
N GLU A 75 17.75 15.93 -22.82
CA GLU A 75 19.09 16.54 -22.89
C GLU A 75 20.11 15.64 -23.61
N GLN A 76 20.13 14.33 -23.33
CA GLN A 76 21.00 13.36 -24.03
C GLN A 76 20.68 13.21 -25.53
N MET A 77 19.44 13.45 -25.94
CA MET A 77 19.02 13.40 -27.35
C MET A 77 19.29 14.73 -28.07
N GLU A 78 19.26 15.86 -27.35
CA GLU A 78 19.65 17.17 -27.88
C GLU A 78 21.17 17.35 -27.96
N GLU A 79 21.96 16.77 -27.04
CA GLU A 79 23.44 16.77 -27.11
C GLU A 79 24.01 15.92 -28.27
N LYS A 80 23.25 14.97 -28.81
CA LYS A 80 23.69 14.09 -29.89
C LYS A 80 23.39 14.61 -31.31
N LYS A 81 23.03 15.89 -31.45
CA LYS A 81 22.81 16.55 -32.74
C LYS A 81 23.89 17.58 -33.03
#